data_AF-R8BWN7-F1
#
_entry.id   AF-R8BWN7-F1
#
_cell.length_a   1.000
_cell.length_b   1.000
_cell.length_c   1.000
_cell.angle_alpha   90.00
_cell.angle_beta   90.00
_cell.angle_gamma   90.00
#
_symmetry.space_group_name_H-M   'P 1'
#
loop_
_entity.id
_entity.type
_entity.pdbx_description
1 polymer ?
#
loop_
_entity_poly.entity_id
_entity_poly.type
_entity_poly.pdbx_seq_one_letter_code
_entity_poly.pdbx_strand_id
1 'polypeptide(L)'
;MQSVQLCAEPAIEGGSEPLVDAHFAAHPSGLKATDLVRYSRRFVVPFSLALGDEDFIFSKDVAANLEVGLREIYSEEPSHFEARMYTGCGHGFAVRADREKTNEDKAANEAASQAAEWFQKFLA
;
A
#
# COMPACT_ATOMS: atom_id res chain seq x y z
N MET A 1 5.57 -3.99 -14.90
CA MET A 1 6.25 -3.42 -13.72
C MET A 1 5.16 -3.12 -12.70
N GLN A 2 5.27 -3.62 -11.48
CA GLN A 2 4.31 -3.27 -10.42
C GLN A 2 4.84 -2.05 -9.66
N SER A 3 3.97 -1.08 -9.35
CA SER A 3 4.40 0.20 -8.78
C SER A 3 5.11 0.09 -7.44
N VAL A 4 4.77 -0.92 -6.62
CA VAL A 4 5.41 -1.15 -5.32
C VAL A 4 6.89 -1.51 -5.46
N GLN A 5 7.32 -2.03 -6.61
CA GLN A 5 8.75 -2.27 -6.87
C GLN A 5 9.57 -0.97 -6.81
N LEU A 6 8.97 0.18 -7.12
CA LEU A 6 9.66 1.48 -7.12
C LEU A 6 10.20 1.85 -5.73
N CYS A 7 9.62 1.32 -4.64
CA CYS A 7 10.14 1.49 -3.28
C CYS A 7 11.52 0.85 -3.07
N ALA A 8 11.97 -0.01 -3.99
CA ALA A 8 13.26 -0.66 -3.96
C ALA A 8 14.20 -0.19 -5.08
N GLU A 9 13.81 0.81 -5.87
CA GLU A 9 14.64 1.36 -6.93
C GLU A 9 15.40 2.60 -6.43
N PRO A 10 16.70 2.75 -6.75
CA PRO A 10 17.45 3.95 -6.40
C PRO A 10 17.12 5.12 -7.37
N ALA A 11 17.26 6.36 -6.92
CA ALA A 11 17.07 7.56 -7.76
C ALA A 11 18.04 7.64 -8.94
N ILE A 12 19.24 7.08 -8.76
CA ILE A 12 20.27 6.92 -9.79
C ILE A 12 20.81 5.50 -9.75
N GLU A 13 21.26 4.97 -10.88
CA GLU A 13 21.83 3.61 -10.93
C GLU A 13 23.01 3.47 -9.97
N GLY A 14 22.94 2.49 -9.06
CA GLY A 14 23.93 2.27 -8.00
C GLY A 14 23.88 3.24 -6.82
N GLY A 15 22.92 4.17 -6.77
CA GLY A 15 22.76 5.15 -5.69
C GLY A 15 22.22 4.56 -4.38
N SER A 16 22.37 5.34 -3.30
CA SER A 16 21.85 5.05 -1.96
C SER A 16 20.50 5.70 -1.67
N GLU A 17 20.10 6.68 -2.48
CA GLU A 17 18.84 7.41 -2.29
C GLU A 17 17.67 6.70 -3.00
N PRO A 18 16.48 6.63 -2.39
CA PRO A 18 15.31 6.03 -3.00
C PRO A 18 14.83 6.83 -4.23
N LEU A 19 14.24 6.14 -5.20
CA LEU A 19 13.60 6.75 -6.36
C LEU A 19 12.34 7.56 -6.00
N VAL A 20 11.63 7.16 -4.95
CA VAL A 20 10.38 7.78 -4.52
C VAL A 20 10.43 8.12 -3.03
N ASP A 21 9.95 9.30 -2.66
CA ASP A 21 9.94 9.79 -1.27
C ASP A 21 8.81 9.19 -0.43
N ALA A 22 7.72 8.78 -1.08
CA ALA A 22 6.58 8.12 -0.45
C ALA A 22 5.84 7.26 -1.47
N HIS A 23 5.13 6.23 -1.00
CA HIS A 23 4.33 5.35 -1.82
C HIS A 23 2.95 5.09 -1.21
N PHE A 24 1.94 5.03 -2.07
CA PHE A 24 0.61 4.55 -1.75
C PHE A 24 0.19 3.49 -2.75
N ALA A 25 -0.40 2.39 -2.27
CA ALA A 25 -0.99 1.37 -3.12
C ALA A 25 -2.36 0.96 -2.62
N ALA A 26 -3.35 0.91 -3.51
CA ALA A 26 -4.66 0.32 -3.26
C ALA A 26 -4.82 -0.95 -4.10
N HIS A 27 -5.31 -2.02 -3.49
CA HIS A 27 -5.57 -3.32 -4.13
C HIS A 27 -4.44 -3.79 -5.08
N PRO A 28 -3.16 -3.80 -4.66
CA PRO A 28 -2.05 -4.15 -5.56
C PRO A 28 -2.29 -5.51 -6.24
N SER A 29 -1.87 -5.65 -7.49
CA SER A 29 -2.11 -6.86 -8.30
C SER A 29 -0.83 -7.39 -8.91
N GLY A 30 -0.84 -8.70 -9.24
CA GLY A 30 0.30 -9.38 -9.85
C GLY A 30 1.51 -9.55 -8.93
N LEU A 31 1.36 -9.32 -7.63
CA LEU A 31 2.40 -9.39 -6.60
C LEU A 31 2.01 -10.39 -5.52
N LYS A 32 2.99 -11.06 -4.92
CA LYS A 32 2.77 -11.82 -3.67
C LYS A 32 3.03 -10.91 -2.46
N ALA A 33 2.44 -11.24 -1.32
CA ALA A 33 2.74 -10.56 -0.05
C ALA A 33 4.26 -10.56 0.25
N THR A 34 4.97 -11.63 -0.06
CA THR A 34 6.43 -11.72 0.09
C THR A 34 7.18 -10.71 -0.77
N ASP A 35 6.65 -10.35 -1.94
CA ASP A 35 7.28 -9.37 -2.83
C ASP A 35 7.15 -7.97 -2.22
N LEU A 36 5.97 -7.61 -1.67
CA LEU A 36 5.77 -6.33 -0.97
C LEU A 36 6.72 -6.16 0.22
N VAL A 37 6.86 -7.21 1.04
CA VAL A 37 7.82 -7.22 2.16
C VAL A 37 9.25 -7.04 1.65
N ARG A 38 9.62 -7.74 0.57
CA ARG A 38 10.96 -7.60 -0.03
C ARG A 38 11.23 -6.19 -0.54
N TYR A 39 10.29 -5.58 -1.26
CA TYR A 39 10.48 -4.25 -1.83
C TYR A 39 10.54 -3.16 -0.76
N SER A 40 9.79 -3.31 0.32
CA SER A 40 9.74 -2.33 1.41
C SER A 40 11.03 -2.30 2.26
N ARG A 41 11.86 -3.36 2.24
CA ARG A 41 13.08 -3.47 3.07
C ARG A 41 14.26 -2.62 2.61
N ARG A 42 14.38 -2.30 1.31
CA ARG A 42 15.64 -1.76 0.78
C ARG A 42 15.89 -0.32 1.22
N PHE A 43 14.93 0.56 0.94
CA PHE A 43 15.05 1.99 1.26
C PHE A 43 14.07 2.43 2.35
N VAL A 44 13.18 1.53 2.82
CA VAL A 44 12.19 1.82 3.88
C VAL A 44 11.39 3.09 3.56
N VAL A 45 11.01 3.24 2.28
CA VAL A 45 10.21 4.36 1.78
C VAL A 45 8.87 4.39 2.55
N PRO A 46 8.42 5.55 3.04
CA PRO A 46 7.10 5.70 3.63
C PRO A 46 6.01 5.08 2.77
N PHE A 47 5.32 4.05 3.28
CA PHE A 47 4.36 3.26 2.54
C PHE A 47 2.99 3.19 3.20
N SER A 48 1.95 3.59 2.46
CA SER A 48 0.55 3.41 2.84
C SER A 48 -0.15 2.41 1.92
N LEU A 49 -0.83 1.43 2.53
CA LEU A 49 -1.46 0.31 1.85
C LEU A 49 -2.97 0.28 2.14
N ALA A 50 -3.78 0.19 1.09
CA ALA A 50 -5.23 0.05 1.17
C ALA A 50 -5.66 -1.30 0.59
N LEU A 51 -6.25 -2.17 1.43
CA LEU A 51 -6.73 -3.49 1.04
C LEU A 51 -8.22 -3.62 1.33
N GLY A 52 -8.93 -4.38 0.51
CA GLY A 52 -10.29 -4.82 0.80
C GLY A 52 -10.28 -6.19 1.49
N ASP A 53 -11.18 -6.42 2.43
CA ASP A 53 -11.25 -7.70 3.17
C ASP A 53 -11.84 -8.87 2.36
N GLU A 54 -12.47 -8.58 1.22
CA GLU A 54 -12.94 -9.54 0.23
C GLU A 54 -12.02 -9.63 -1.00
N ASP A 55 -10.80 -9.06 -0.94
CA ASP A 55 -9.82 -9.17 -2.01
C ASP A 55 -9.29 -10.62 -2.14
N PHE A 56 -9.51 -11.22 -3.31
CA PHE A 56 -9.10 -12.59 -3.57
C PHE A 56 -7.58 -12.77 -3.75
N ILE A 57 -6.83 -11.69 -4.01
CA ILE A 57 -5.36 -11.69 -4.10
C ILE A 57 -4.75 -11.63 -2.69
N PHE A 58 -5.28 -10.73 -1.87
CA PHE A 58 -4.86 -10.52 -0.48
C PHE A 58 -5.97 -10.93 0.47
N SER A 59 -6.21 -12.24 0.58
CA SER A 59 -7.16 -12.77 1.56
C SER A 59 -6.81 -12.28 2.97
N LYS A 60 -7.79 -12.27 3.88
CA LYS A 60 -7.62 -11.77 5.24
C LYS A 60 -6.36 -12.28 5.96
N ASP A 61 -6.06 -13.58 5.85
CA ASP A 61 -4.88 -14.17 6.48
C ASP A 61 -3.57 -13.74 5.79
N VAL A 62 -3.59 -13.61 4.46
CA VAL A 62 -2.43 -13.13 3.69
C VAL A 62 -2.16 -11.65 4.02
N ALA A 63 -3.21 -10.84 4.10
CA ALA A 63 -3.12 -9.44 4.44
C ALA A 63 -2.65 -9.22 5.89
N ALA A 64 -3.13 -10.02 6.85
CA ALA A 64 -2.67 -9.96 8.24
C ALA A 64 -1.17 -10.30 8.35
N ASN A 65 -0.72 -11.37 7.69
CA ASN A 65 0.70 -11.73 7.68
C ASN A 65 1.57 -10.68 6.97
N LEU A 66 1.07 -10.11 5.88
CA LEU A 66 1.72 -9.00 5.19
C LEU A 66 1.87 -7.78 6.11
N GLU A 67 0.81 -7.39 6.81
CA GLU A 67 0.82 -6.27 7.73
C GLU A 67 1.84 -6.48 8.85
N VAL A 68 1.91 -7.68 9.44
CA VAL A 68 2.94 -8.02 10.45
C VAL A 68 4.35 -7.85 9.87
N GLY A 69 4.60 -8.40 8.68
CA GLY A 69 5.90 -8.31 8.03
C GLY A 69 6.31 -6.88 7.68
N LEU A 70 5.36 -6.02 7.27
CA LEU A 70 5.63 -4.61 7.01
C LEU A 70 5.84 -3.84 8.33
N ARG A 71 5.02 -4.06 9.36
CA ARG A 71 5.22 -3.43 10.67
C ARG A 71 6.58 -3.75 11.28
N GLU A 72 7.11 -4.94 11.07
CA GLU A 72 8.48 -5.29 11.47
C GLU A 72 9.54 -4.47 10.71
N ILE A 73 9.35 -4.24 9.40
CA ILE A 73 10.28 -3.44 8.59
C ILE A 73 10.32 -1.98 9.04
N TYR A 74 9.15 -1.43 9.38
CA TYR A 74 8.99 -0.04 9.79
C TYR A 74 9.02 0.12 11.32
N SER A 75 9.61 -0.82 12.08
CA SER A 75 9.62 -0.79 13.55
C SER A 75 10.34 0.43 14.12
N GLU A 76 11.41 0.88 13.46
CA GLU A 76 12.20 2.05 13.88
C GLU A 76 11.49 3.37 13.57
N GLU A 77 10.65 3.38 12.53
CA GLU A 77 9.85 4.54 12.12
C GLU A 77 8.39 4.12 11.87
N PRO A 78 7.60 3.80 12.93
CA PRO A 78 6.24 3.28 12.74
C PRO A 78 5.32 4.25 11.99
N SER A 79 5.65 5.55 12.01
CA SER A 79 4.91 6.58 11.29
C SER A 79 5.09 6.52 9.77
N HIS A 80 6.11 5.80 9.27
CA HIS A 80 6.37 5.56 7.85
C HIS A 80 5.57 4.40 7.28
N PHE A 81 4.70 3.77 8.07
CA PHE A 81 3.83 2.71 7.58
C PHE A 81 2.37 2.91 8.00
N GLU A 82 1.48 2.72 7.04
CA GLU A 82 0.04 2.64 7.26
C GLU A 82 -0.53 1.48 6.45
N ALA A 83 -1.40 0.69 7.08
CA ALA A 83 -2.25 -0.27 6.39
C ALA A 83 -3.69 -0.05 6.84
N ARG A 84 -4.61 0.08 5.88
CA ARG A 84 -6.05 0.15 6.12
C ARG A 84 -6.74 -1.00 5.41
N MET A 85 -7.61 -1.69 6.14
CA MET A 85 -8.49 -2.73 5.62
C MET A 85 -9.92 -2.18 5.50
N TYR A 86 -10.47 -2.23 4.29
CA TYR A 86 -11.79 -1.74 3.95
C TYR A 86 -12.79 -2.89 3.91
N THR A 87 -13.84 -2.81 4.73
CA THR A 87 -14.83 -3.89 4.89
C THR A 87 -15.82 -3.97 3.72
N GLY A 88 -16.14 -5.18 3.29
CA GLY A 88 -17.05 -5.46 2.18
C GLY A 88 -16.49 -5.02 0.83
N CYS A 89 -15.16 -4.95 0.71
CA CYS A 89 -14.49 -4.44 -0.48
C CYS A 89 -13.67 -5.55 -1.13
N GLY A 90 -13.97 -5.80 -2.41
CA GLY A 90 -13.23 -6.75 -3.23
C GLY A 90 -12.04 -6.11 -3.96
N HIS A 91 -11.43 -6.92 -4.82
CA HIS A 91 -10.30 -6.46 -5.63
C HIS A 91 -10.68 -5.32 -6.59
N GLY A 92 -9.94 -4.23 -6.54
CA GLY A 92 -10.17 -3.05 -7.39
C GLY A 92 -11.16 -2.03 -6.85
N PHE A 93 -11.60 -2.14 -5.59
CA PHE A 93 -12.55 -1.21 -5.00
C PHE A 93 -12.15 0.26 -5.21
N ALA A 94 -10.86 0.60 -5.13
CA ALA A 94 -10.40 1.98 -5.27
C ALA A 94 -10.48 2.56 -6.69
N VAL A 95 -10.67 1.74 -7.74
CA VAL A 95 -10.76 2.21 -9.14
C VAL A 95 -12.00 1.71 -9.89
N ARG A 96 -12.72 0.74 -9.34
CA ARG A 96 -13.89 0.08 -9.96
C ARG A 96 -15.09 0.01 -9.01
N ALA A 97 -15.12 0.80 -7.94
CA ALA A 97 -16.27 0.84 -7.05
C ALA A 97 -17.57 1.11 -7.82
N ASP A 98 -18.58 0.30 -7.53
CA ASP A 98 -19.94 0.55 -7.97
C ASP A 98 -20.52 1.72 -7.16
N ARG A 99 -20.80 2.85 -7.83
CA ARG A 99 -21.31 4.07 -7.17
C ARG A 99 -22.70 3.90 -6.58
N GLU A 100 -23.44 2.88 -7.01
CA GLU A 100 -24.74 2.53 -6.45
C GLU A 100 -24.62 1.71 -5.15
N LYS A 101 -23.45 1.06 -4.92
CA LYS A 101 -23.13 0.39 -3.67
C LYS A 101 -22.45 1.35 -2.71
N THR A 102 -23.21 1.81 -1.72
CA THR A 102 -22.75 2.81 -0.74
C THR A 102 -21.45 2.45 -0.02
N ASN A 103 -21.18 1.16 0.21
CA ASN A 103 -19.97 0.73 0.92
C ASN A 103 -18.72 0.77 0.04
N GLU A 104 -18.79 0.27 -1.20
CA GLU A 104 -17.64 0.28 -2.12
C GLU A 104 -17.29 1.72 -2.55
N ASP A 105 -18.29 2.56 -2.85
CA ASP A 105 -18.06 3.98 -3.21
C ASP A 105 -17.46 4.76 -2.04
N LYS A 106 -17.98 4.55 -0.82
CA LYS A 106 -17.41 5.16 0.38
C LYS A 106 -15.96 4.72 0.59
N ALA A 107 -15.67 3.42 0.49
CA ALA A 107 -14.32 2.90 0.65
C ALA A 107 -13.34 3.44 -0.42
N ALA A 108 -13.79 3.59 -1.67
CA ALA A 108 -12.99 4.20 -2.72
C ALA A 108 -12.65 5.67 -2.40
N ASN A 109 -13.63 6.44 -1.94
CA ASN A 109 -13.41 7.82 -1.51
C ASN A 109 -12.46 7.90 -0.30
N GLU A 110 -12.62 7.02 0.68
CA GLU A 110 -11.75 6.96 1.85
C GLU A 110 -10.32 6.53 1.51
N ALA A 111 -10.13 5.61 0.56
CA ALA A 111 -8.81 5.22 0.06
C ALA A 111 -8.15 6.37 -0.73
N ALA A 112 -8.93 7.17 -1.47
CA ALA A 112 -8.43 8.38 -2.11
C ALA A 112 -7.98 9.42 -1.07
N SER A 113 -8.77 9.62 0.00
CA SER A 113 -8.38 10.48 1.13
C SER A 113 -7.14 9.97 1.84
N GLN A 114 -7.02 8.66 2.09
CA GLN A 114 -5.82 8.04 2.65
C GLN A 114 -4.58 8.37 1.82
N ALA A 115 -4.67 8.26 0.48
CA ALA A 115 -3.56 8.60 -0.41
C ALA A 115 -3.18 10.08 -0.32
N ALA A 116 -4.17 10.99 -0.32
CA ALA A 116 -3.94 12.43 -0.23
C ALA A 116 -3.32 12.83 1.11
N GLU A 117 -3.84 12.30 2.22
CA GLU A 117 -3.29 12.50 3.57
C GLU A 117 -1.85 11.98 3.67
N TRP A 118 -1.59 10.80 3.09
CA TRP A 118 -0.24 10.20 3.09
C TRP A 118 0.76 11.07 2.33
N PHE A 119 0.43 11.48 1.11
CA PHE A 119 1.32 12.32 0.34
C PHE A 119 1.47 13.71 0.94
N GLN A 120 0.41 14.31 1.52
CA GLN A 120 0.53 15.58 2.24
C GLN A 120 1.49 15.51 3.43
N LYS A 121 1.61 14.34 4.07
CA LYS A 121 2.53 14.12 5.18
C LYS A 121 3.99 14.04 4.75
N PHE A 122 4.28 13.49 3.57
CA PHE A 122 5.65 13.16 3.15
C PHE A 122 6.18 13.99 1.96
N LEU A 123 5.32 14.64 1.19
CA LEU A 123 5.71 15.55 0.10
C LEU A 123 5.56 16.99 0.60
N ALA A 124 6.68 17.55 1.07
CA ALA A 124 6.80 18.95 1.49
C ALA A 124 7.21 19.85 0.33
#